data_AF-A0A432F2Z4-F1
#
_entry.id   AF-A0A432F2Z4-F1
#
_cell.length_a   1.000
_cell.length_b   1.000
_cell.length_c   1.000
_cell.angle_alpha   90.00
_cell.angle_beta   90.00
_cell.angle_gamma   90.00
#
_symmetry.space_group_name_H-M   'P 1'
#
loop_
_entity.id
_entity.type
_entity.pdbx_description
1 polymer ?
#
loop_
_entity_poly.entity_id
_entity_poly.type
_entity_poly.pdbx_seq_one_letter_code
_entity_poly.pdbx_strand_id
1 'polypeptide(L)'
;MKKNNLLASSLYPIEQPFKQPMMLTALFVLIPALILFFIFGATDISRALKIFIGNWISPIILWFFAASFFHLWLKSKKLTREQAYTQQLLQFYENESDASLDSVMQFAKQANIPDDNLLLSRANLYLNHQGNEDIDEGFGIKEREFLRGSFSLSRFMVWAIPIIGFIGTVWGISNGIAHFSHAMTATSSVTDVSSMLKDSLPLVTNSLATAFDTTLLALFVSVPLMMMMIWLEKQEESYLIHLDETWSHDIKPLFARKSVATAVTNADGVLVQTADTDSGAVKAVADEIKLLSTQIAALQETMEDLYESTFSEKLEAQDGK
;
A
#
# COMPACT_ATOMS: atom_id res chain seq x y z
N MET A 1 -9.86 37.74 6.83
CA MET A 1 -9.39 36.98 5.66
C MET A 1 -8.32 35.95 6.06
N LYS A 2 -8.68 34.92 6.83
CA LYS A 2 -7.73 33.88 7.30
C LYS A 2 -8.36 32.49 7.40
N LYS A 3 -9.28 32.17 6.48
CA LYS A 3 -10.07 30.92 6.48
C LYS A 3 -9.75 29.92 5.37
N ASN A 4 -8.76 30.19 4.50
CA ASN A 4 -8.57 29.38 3.28
C ASN A 4 -7.29 28.53 3.23
N ASN A 5 -6.52 28.40 4.32
CA ASN A 5 -5.28 27.60 4.31
C ASN A 5 -5.37 26.24 5.02
N LEU A 6 -6.53 25.84 5.56
CA LEU A 6 -6.67 24.57 6.29
C LEU A 6 -7.01 23.37 5.39
N LEU A 7 -7.40 23.60 4.13
CA LEU A 7 -7.63 22.51 3.16
C LEU A 7 -6.34 21.95 2.57
N ALA A 8 -5.19 22.59 2.80
CA ALA A 8 -3.90 22.14 2.29
C ALA A 8 -3.15 21.17 3.23
N SER A 9 -3.63 21.00 4.47
CA SER A 9 -2.93 20.21 5.51
C SER A 9 -3.59 18.87 5.85
N SER A 10 -4.68 18.47 5.18
CA SER A 10 -5.32 17.15 5.36
C SER A 10 -4.88 16.12 4.33
N LEU A 11 -3.77 16.38 3.65
CA LEU A 11 -3.13 15.38 2.80
C LEU A 11 -2.51 14.35 3.73
N TYR A 12 -2.94 13.10 3.55
CA TYR A 12 -2.24 11.90 4.00
C TYR A 12 -0.73 12.14 3.96
N PRO A 13 0.07 11.55 4.88
CA PRO A 13 1.52 11.64 4.82
C PRO A 13 1.95 11.48 3.39
N ILE A 14 2.41 12.58 2.78
CA ILE A 14 2.98 12.57 1.44
C ILE A 14 3.99 11.44 1.50
N GLU A 15 3.81 10.42 0.65
CA GLU A 15 4.65 9.22 0.59
C GLU A 15 6.06 9.61 1.02
N GLN A 16 6.61 8.97 2.07
CA GLN A 16 7.99 9.29 2.45
C GLN A 16 8.80 9.20 1.16
N PRO A 17 9.42 10.30 0.71
CA PRO A 17 9.94 10.36 -0.64
C PRO A 17 10.99 9.27 -0.75
N PHE A 18 10.67 8.19 -1.45
CA PHE A 18 11.55 7.03 -1.64
C PHE A 18 12.88 7.45 -2.26
N LYS A 19 12.94 8.65 -2.84
CA LYS A 19 14.15 9.35 -3.25
C LYS A 19 15.20 9.41 -2.13
N GLN A 20 14.83 9.71 -0.88
CA GLN A 20 15.78 9.81 0.23
C GLN A 20 16.49 8.48 0.53
N PRO A 21 15.78 7.36 0.79
CA PRO A 21 16.44 6.08 1.02
C PRO A 21 17.21 5.62 -0.23
N MET A 22 16.68 5.84 -1.43
CA MET A 22 17.34 5.44 -2.68
C MET A 22 18.65 6.20 -2.94
N MET A 23 18.69 7.53 -2.73
CA MET A 23 19.91 8.32 -2.89
C MET A 23 20.94 8.00 -1.82
N LEU A 24 20.49 7.78 -0.57
CA LEU A 24 21.37 7.42 0.53
C LEU A 24 22.03 6.06 0.27
N THR A 25 21.26 5.03 -0.09
CA THR A 25 21.83 3.71 -0.39
C THR A 25 22.63 3.70 -1.69
N ALA A 26 22.33 4.57 -2.66
CA ALA A 26 23.19 4.73 -3.84
C ALA A 26 24.57 5.24 -3.43
N LEU A 27 24.63 6.24 -2.55
CA LEU A 27 25.89 6.82 -2.08
C LEU A 27 26.72 5.82 -1.24
N PHE A 28 26.07 5.06 -0.36
CA PHE A 28 26.78 4.19 0.60
C PHE A 28 26.94 2.74 0.15
N VAL A 29 26.14 2.26 -0.80
CA VAL A 29 26.18 0.86 -1.25
C VAL A 29 26.61 0.76 -2.71
N LEU A 30 25.91 1.45 -3.62
CA LEU A 30 26.17 1.31 -5.05
C LEU A 30 27.56 1.84 -5.44
N ILE A 31 27.86 3.10 -5.08
CA ILE A 31 29.12 3.74 -5.47
C ILE A 31 30.33 2.97 -4.89
N PRO A 32 30.37 2.61 -3.59
CA PRO A 32 31.48 1.84 -3.05
C PRO A 32 31.58 0.44 -3.67
N ALA A 33 30.46 -0.25 -3.91
CA ALA A 33 30.47 -1.58 -4.54
C ALA A 33 30.99 -1.53 -5.99
N LEU A 34 30.63 -0.50 -6.76
CA LEU A 34 31.18 -0.28 -8.10
C LEU A 34 32.67 0.07 -8.07
N ILE A 35 33.10 0.90 -7.12
CA ILE A 35 34.53 1.22 -6.94
C ILE A 35 35.31 -0.08 -6.61
N LEU A 36 34.80 -0.91 -5.70
CA LEU A 36 35.41 -2.20 -5.38
C LEU A 36 35.43 -3.13 -6.60
N PHE A 37 34.39 -3.14 -7.43
CA PHE A 37 34.38 -3.87 -8.69
C PHE A 37 35.50 -3.40 -9.63
N PHE A 38 35.68 -2.09 -9.80
CA PHE A 38 36.75 -1.57 -10.66
C PHE A 38 38.16 -1.84 -10.12
N ILE A 39 38.35 -1.83 -8.80
CA ILE A 39 39.66 -2.04 -8.18
C ILE A 39 40.02 -3.53 -8.10
N PHE A 40 39.07 -4.38 -7.72
CA PHE A 40 39.33 -5.78 -7.34
C PHE A 40 38.68 -6.81 -8.28
N GLY A 41 37.85 -6.40 -9.23
CA GLY A 41 37.10 -7.33 -10.10
C GLY A 41 37.98 -8.26 -10.94
N ALA A 42 39.24 -7.90 -11.17
CA ALA A 42 40.23 -8.71 -11.91
C ALA A 42 41.16 -9.56 -11.00
N THR A 43 41.03 -9.47 -9.67
CA THR A 43 41.89 -10.20 -8.73
C THR A 43 41.31 -11.56 -8.33
N ASP A 44 42.17 -12.54 -8.05
CA ASP A 44 41.77 -13.85 -7.53
C ASP A 44 41.36 -13.74 -6.05
N ILE A 45 40.10 -13.41 -5.83
CA ILE A 45 39.50 -13.36 -4.50
C ILE A 45 38.73 -14.65 -4.22
N SER A 46 38.38 -14.89 -2.95
CA SER A 46 37.52 -16.01 -2.55
C SER A 46 36.23 -16.05 -3.38
N ARG A 47 35.79 -17.26 -3.73
CA ARG A 47 34.59 -17.47 -4.57
C ARG A 47 33.38 -16.71 -4.05
N ALA A 48 33.18 -16.67 -2.74
CA ALA A 48 32.08 -15.93 -2.12
C ALA A 48 32.12 -14.43 -2.46
N LEU A 49 33.29 -13.78 -2.40
CA LEU A 49 33.41 -12.36 -2.74
C LEU A 49 33.26 -12.11 -4.24
N LYS A 50 33.67 -13.08 -5.07
CA LYS A 50 33.49 -13.04 -6.52
C LYS A 50 32.02 -13.02 -6.93
N ILE A 51 31.11 -13.61 -6.15
CA ILE A 51 29.66 -13.52 -6.40
C ILE A 51 29.16 -12.06 -6.27
N PHE A 52 29.66 -11.33 -5.27
CA PHE A 52 29.23 -9.97 -4.97
C PHE A 52 29.91 -8.90 -5.84
N ILE A 53 31.18 -9.09 -6.16
CA ILE A 53 32.05 -8.06 -6.78
C ILE A 53 32.67 -8.54 -8.10
N GLY A 54 32.42 -9.78 -8.55
CA GLY A 54 33.00 -10.31 -9.79
C GLY A 54 32.26 -9.90 -11.07
N ASN A 55 31.08 -9.28 -10.95
CA ASN A 55 30.28 -8.79 -12.07
C ASN A 55 29.74 -7.40 -11.75
N TRP A 56 29.59 -6.55 -12.77
CA TRP A 56 29.06 -5.19 -12.63
C TRP A 56 27.55 -5.18 -12.30
N ILE A 57 26.84 -6.29 -12.57
CA ILE A 57 25.40 -6.45 -12.30
C ILE A 57 25.15 -6.74 -10.81
N SER A 58 26.06 -7.46 -10.14
CA SER A 58 25.92 -7.81 -8.71
C SER A 58 25.81 -6.57 -7.80
N PRO A 59 26.63 -5.51 -7.95
CA PRO A 59 26.44 -4.23 -7.24
C PRO A 59 25.07 -3.61 -7.41
N ILE A 60 24.47 -3.70 -8.61
CA ILE A 60 23.13 -3.16 -8.88
C ILE A 60 22.07 -3.95 -8.10
N ILE A 61 22.15 -5.28 -8.11
CA ILE A 61 21.28 -6.16 -7.33
C ILE A 61 21.37 -5.82 -5.83
N LEU A 62 22.60 -5.68 -5.30
CA LEU A 62 22.83 -5.35 -3.89
C LEU A 62 22.30 -3.97 -3.53
N TRP A 63 22.42 -3.00 -4.43
CA TRP A 63 21.85 -1.67 -4.23
C TRP A 63 20.32 -1.70 -4.19
N PHE A 64 19.66 -2.39 -5.13
CA PHE A 64 18.21 -2.57 -5.10
C PHE A 64 17.74 -3.26 -3.80
N PHE A 65 18.47 -4.29 -3.38
CA PHE A 65 18.22 -4.98 -2.12
C PHE A 65 18.35 -4.02 -0.93
N ALA A 66 19.46 -3.29 -0.82
CA ALA A 66 19.71 -2.39 0.30
C ALA A 66 18.71 -1.21 0.33
N ALA A 67 18.40 -0.63 -0.82
CA ALA A 67 17.40 0.44 -0.95
C ALA A 67 16.02 -0.04 -0.49
N SER A 68 15.59 -1.19 -0.98
CA SER A 68 14.28 -1.78 -0.64
C SER A 68 14.23 -2.18 0.83
N PHE A 69 15.26 -2.87 1.33
CA PHE A 69 15.33 -3.30 2.72
C PHE A 69 15.31 -2.10 3.68
N PHE A 70 16.11 -1.07 3.40
CA PHE A 70 16.15 0.14 4.22
C PHE A 70 14.81 0.87 4.21
N HIS A 71 14.16 0.98 3.05
CA HIS A 71 12.82 1.57 2.96
C HIS A 71 11.78 0.78 3.77
N LEU A 72 11.71 -0.56 3.59
CA LEU A 72 10.79 -1.40 4.35
C LEU A 72 11.06 -1.35 5.86
N TRP A 73 12.33 -1.25 6.26
CA TRP A 73 12.71 -1.10 7.66
C TRP A 73 12.27 0.24 8.25
N LEU A 74 12.45 1.34 7.53
CA LEU A 74 11.94 2.66 7.95
C LEU A 74 10.41 2.64 8.06
N LYS A 75 9.73 2.04 7.08
CA LYS A 75 8.27 1.93 7.07
C LYS A 75 7.75 1.06 8.22
N SER A 76 8.40 -0.08 8.49
CA SER A 76 8.08 -0.94 9.64
C SER A 76 8.24 -0.18 10.97
N LYS A 77 9.33 0.57 11.14
CA LYS A 77 9.52 1.41 12.34
C LYS A 77 8.48 2.53 12.46
N LYS A 78 8.08 3.14 11.35
CA LYS A 78 7.03 4.16 11.33
C LYS A 78 5.70 3.55 11.78
N LEU A 79 5.33 2.40 11.21
CA LEU A 79 4.10 1.68 11.57
C LEU A 79 4.05 1.32 13.07
N THR A 80 5.14 0.77 13.63
CA THR A 80 5.19 0.44 15.07
C THR A 80 5.05 1.69 15.94
N ARG A 81 5.63 2.82 15.54
CA ARG A 81 5.48 4.09 16.26
C ARG A 81 4.05 4.62 16.18
N GLU A 82 3.42 4.56 15.01
CA GLU A 82 2.03 4.97 14.84
C GLU A 82 1.08 4.13 15.67
N GLN A 83 1.25 2.81 15.69
CA GLN A 83 0.49 1.91 16.56
C GLN A 83 0.62 2.27 18.04
N ALA A 84 1.83 2.59 18.49
CA ALA A 84 2.06 3.00 19.88
C ALA A 84 1.36 4.33 20.22
N TYR A 85 1.39 5.32 19.32
CA TYR A 85 0.67 6.58 19.51
C TYR A 85 -0.85 6.39 19.48
N THR A 86 -1.35 5.54 18.57
CA THR A 86 -2.76 5.18 18.51
C THR A 86 -3.23 4.56 19.82
N GLN A 87 -2.46 3.63 20.41
CA GLN A 87 -2.78 3.07 21.72
C GLN A 87 -2.83 4.12 22.83
N GLN A 88 -1.92 5.11 22.83
CA GLN A 88 -1.95 6.21 23.80
C GLN A 88 -3.20 7.09 23.63
N LEU A 89 -3.61 7.37 22.38
CA LEU A 89 -4.83 8.12 22.09
C LEU A 89 -6.08 7.35 22.53
N LEU A 90 -6.13 6.04 22.28
CA LEU A 90 -7.25 5.21 22.72
C LEU A 90 -7.39 5.21 24.24
N GLN A 91 -6.28 5.11 24.98
CA GLN A 91 -6.30 5.26 26.44
C GLN A 91 -6.79 6.65 26.88
N PHE A 92 -6.47 7.70 26.14
CA PHE A 92 -7.00 9.03 26.41
C PHE A 92 -8.52 9.09 26.20
N TYR A 93 -9.04 8.56 25.08
CA TYR A 93 -10.49 8.54 24.80
C TYR A 93 -11.30 7.68 25.79
N GLU A 94 -10.71 6.61 26.31
CA GLU A 94 -11.38 5.76 27.31
C GLU A 94 -11.48 6.44 28.69
N ASN A 95 -10.44 7.19 29.08
CA ASN A 95 -10.38 7.86 30.39
C ASN A 95 -11.06 9.23 30.40
N GLU A 96 -10.99 9.97 29.29
CA GLU A 96 -11.51 11.33 29.20
C GLU A 96 -12.96 11.31 28.72
N SER A 97 -13.90 11.50 29.65
CA SER A 97 -15.34 11.49 29.34
C SER A 97 -15.79 12.68 28.47
N ASP A 98 -14.97 13.73 28.34
CA ASP A 98 -15.27 14.95 27.58
C ASP A 98 -14.21 15.28 26.51
N ALA A 99 -14.02 14.37 25.55
CA ALA A 99 -13.12 14.58 24.43
C ALA A 99 -13.60 15.73 23.51
N SER A 100 -12.95 16.88 23.62
CA SER A 100 -13.07 18.03 22.70
C SER A 100 -11.89 18.06 21.74
N LEU A 101 -12.04 18.75 20.60
CA LEU A 101 -10.91 18.95 19.68
C LEU A 101 -9.69 19.56 20.41
N ASP A 102 -9.94 20.55 21.28
CA ASP A 102 -8.87 21.24 22.02
C ASP A 102 -8.17 20.31 23.01
N SER A 103 -8.93 19.47 23.74
CA SER A 103 -8.33 18.52 24.70
C SER A 103 -7.55 17.40 23.99
N VAL A 104 -8.06 16.88 22.87
CA VAL A 104 -7.33 15.91 22.03
C VAL A 104 -6.04 16.53 21.47
N MET A 105 -6.10 17.76 20.97
CA MET A 105 -4.93 18.46 20.44
C MET A 105 -3.90 18.81 21.52
N GLN A 106 -4.35 19.16 22.72
CA GLN A 106 -3.47 19.43 23.85
C GLN A 106 -2.76 18.16 24.32
N PHE A 107 -3.48 17.04 24.42
CA PHE A 107 -2.91 15.74 24.75
C PHE A 107 -1.90 15.30 23.68
N ALA A 108 -2.25 15.40 22.40
CA ALA A 108 -1.36 15.06 21.30
C ALA A 108 -0.03 15.85 21.36
N LYS A 109 -0.10 17.16 21.63
CA LYS A 109 1.09 18.00 21.83
C LYS A 109 1.90 17.59 23.05
N GLN A 110 1.25 17.25 24.16
CA GLN A 110 1.92 16.82 25.39
C GLN A 110 2.61 15.47 25.23
N ALA A 111 1.99 14.53 24.53
CA ALA A 111 2.52 13.21 24.22
C ALA A 111 3.50 13.23 23.03
N ASN A 112 3.74 14.40 22.42
CA ASN A 112 4.59 14.59 21.24
C ASN A 112 4.17 13.67 20.06
N ILE A 113 2.87 13.48 19.91
CA ILE A 113 2.27 12.71 18.82
C ILE A 113 2.34 13.56 17.54
N PRO A 114 2.86 13.01 16.43
CA PRO A 114 2.87 13.73 15.16
C PRO A 114 1.45 14.11 14.71
N ASP A 115 1.29 15.32 14.18
CA ASP A 115 0.02 15.80 13.60
C ASP A 115 -0.48 14.90 12.44
N ASP A 116 0.45 14.14 11.85
CA ASP A 116 0.26 13.18 10.75
C ASP A 116 -0.28 11.81 11.21
N ASN A 117 -0.56 11.62 12.51
CA ASN A 117 -1.17 10.40 13.00
C ASN A 117 -2.59 10.22 12.44
N LEU A 118 -2.90 9.02 11.92
CA LEU A 118 -4.15 8.73 11.22
C LEU A 118 -5.39 8.97 12.08
N LEU A 119 -5.37 8.48 13.33
CA LEU A 119 -6.48 8.64 14.26
C LEU A 119 -6.71 10.12 14.59
N LEU A 120 -5.62 10.86 14.81
CA LEU A 120 -5.65 12.29 15.11
C LEU A 120 -6.19 13.10 13.92
N SER A 121 -5.73 12.79 12.72
CA SER A 121 -6.21 13.41 11.48
C SER A 121 -7.70 13.13 11.27
N ARG A 122 -8.15 11.90 11.51
CA ARG A 122 -9.56 11.51 11.40
C ARG A 122 -10.43 12.23 12.44
N ALA A 123 -10.00 12.27 13.70
CA ALA A 123 -10.67 13.03 14.77
C ALA A 123 -10.80 14.52 14.44
N ASN A 124 -9.72 15.15 13.98
CA ASN A 124 -9.72 16.55 13.58
C ASN A 124 -10.66 16.80 12.40
N LEU A 125 -10.66 15.93 11.39
CA LEU A 125 -11.52 16.06 10.23
C LEU A 125 -13.00 15.93 10.60
N TYR A 126 -13.36 14.90 11.37
CA TYR A 126 -14.73 14.64 11.81
C TYR A 126 -15.30 15.81 12.64
N LEU A 127 -14.50 16.33 13.58
CA LEU A 127 -14.90 17.45 14.43
C LEU A 127 -15.03 18.76 13.65
N ASN A 128 -14.15 19.01 12.66
CA ASN A 128 -14.23 20.21 11.82
C ASN A 128 -15.43 20.20 10.86
N HIS A 129 -15.91 19.02 10.46
CA HIS A 129 -17.05 18.86 9.55
C HIS A 129 -18.37 18.52 10.28
N GLN A 130 -18.43 18.75 11.59
CA GLN A 130 -19.63 18.53 12.42
C GLN A 130 -20.23 17.11 12.29
N GLY A 131 -19.39 16.12 12.00
CA GLY A 131 -19.82 14.73 11.90
C GLY A 131 -20.60 14.35 10.64
N ASN A 132 -20.41 15.05 9.52
CA ASN A 132 -20.97 14.63 8.23
C ASN A 132 -20.45 13.24 7.82
N GLU A 133 -21.36 12.26 7.73
CA GLU A 133 -21.04 10.85 7.46
C GLU A 133 -20.47 10.59 6.06
N ASP A 134 -20.98 11.30 5.04
CA ASP A 134 -20.52 11.15 3.65
C ASP A 134 -19.03 11.52 3.51
N ILE A 135 -18.59 12.51 4.29
CA ILE A 135 -17.21 13.00 4.29
C ILE A 135 -16.29 12.01 5.03
N ASP A 136 -16.79 11.41 6.12
CA ASP A 136 -16.06 10.40 6.90
C ASP A 136 -15.83 9.12 6.08
N GLU A 137 -16.86 8.63 5.39
CA GLU A 137 -16.76 7.45 4.52
C GLU A 137 -15.84 7.71 3.32
N GLY A 138 -16.00 8.87 2.67
CA GLY A 138 -15.12 9.28 1.57
C GLY A 138 -13.64 9.40 1.99
N PHE A 139 -13.38 9.82 3.23
CA PHE A 139 -12.03 9.87 3.79
C PHE A 139 -11.45 8.46 4.00
N GLY A 140 -12.22 7.53 4.57
CA GLY A 140 -11.78 6.15 4.77
C GLY A 140 -11.44 5.42 3.46
N ILE A 141 -12.23 5.64 2.41
CA ILE A 141 -11.94 5.09 1.07
C ILE A 141 -10.63 5.66 0.52
N LYS A 142 -10.47 6.98 0.60
CA LYS A 142 -9.27 7.67 0.11
C LYS A 142 -8.02 7.16 0.82
N GLU A 143 -8.08 7.06 2.15
CA GLU A 143 -7.01 6.53 3.01
C GLU A 143 -6.55 5.14 2.55
N ARG A 144 -7.47 4.18 2.35
CA ARG A 144 -7.10 2.83 1.91
C ARG A 144 -6.41 2.82 0.54
N GLU A 145 -6.84 3.65 -0.39
CA GLU A 145 -6.22 3.73 -1.71
C GLU A 145 -4.80 4.34 -1.65
N PHE A 146 -4.58 5.36 -0.81
CA PHE A 146 -3.24 5.92 -0.60
C PHE A 146 -2.25 4.89 -0.05
N LEU A 147 -2.69 4.06 0.90
CA LEU A 147 -1.84 3.03 1.50
C LEU A 147 -1.49 1.94 0.49
N ARG A 148 -2.46 1.55 -0.33
CA ARG A 148 -2.22 0.64 -1.45
C ARG A 148 -1.20 1.21 -2.44
N GLY A 149 -1.29 2.50 -2.73
CA GLY A 149 -0.35 3.24 -3.56
C GLY A 149 1.06 3.29 -2.97
N SER A 150 1.19 3.46 -1.65
CA SER A 150 2.48 3.65 -0.96
C SER A 150 3.48 2.49 -1.12
N PHE A 151 2.99 1.28 -1.39
CA PHE A 151 3.83 0.11 -1.65
C PHE A 151 4.19 -0.09 -3.12
N SER A 152 3.60 0.68 -4.05
CA SER A 152 3.80 0.51 -5.50
C SER A 152 5.27 0.52 -5.89
N LEU A 153 6.03 1.51 -5.42
CA LEU A 153 7.45 1.64 -5.73
C LEU A 153 8.31 0.55 -5.05
N SER A 154 7.97 0.17 -3.82
CA SER A 154 8.66 -0.94 -3.13
C SER A 154 8.46 -2.26 -3.90
N ARG A 155 7.23 -2.50 -4.37
CA ARG A 155 6.87 -3.67 -5.16
C ARG A 155 7.63 -3.71 -6.48
N PHE A 156 7.73 -2.58 -7.17
CA PHE A 156 8.53 -2.47 -8.39
C PHE A 156 10.00 -2.80 -8.13
N MET A 157 10.62 -2.25 -7.09
CA MET A 157 12.02 -2.49 -6.76
C MET A 157 12.29 -3.96 -6.41
N VAL A 158 11.45 -4.57 -5.56
CA VAL A 158 11.57 -5.99 -5.18
C VAL A 158 11.38 -6.90 -6.40
N TRP A 159 10.42 -6.58 -7.27
CA TRP A 159 10.16 -7.33 -8.51
C TRP A 159 11.26 -7.18 -9.57
N ALA A 160 11.96 -6.05 -9.58
CA ALA A 160 13.06 -5.80 -10.51
C ALA A 160 14.29 -6.68 -10.22
N ILE A 161 14.53 -7.08 -8.96
CA ILE A 161 15.74 -7.84 -8.58
C ILE A 161 15.87 -9.16 -9.37
N PRO A 162 14.87 -10.05 -9.44
CA PRO A 162 14.95 -11.27 -10.25
C PRO A 162 15.18 -11.00 -11.74
N ILE A 163 14.60 -9.92 -12.28
CA ILE A 163 14.75 -9.55 -13.68
C ILE A 163 16.18 -9.09 -13.97
N ILE A 164 16.77 -8.29 -13.07
CA ILE A 164 18.17 -7.89 -13.16
C ILE A 164 19.09 -9.13 -13.05
N GLY A 165 18.75 -10.09 -12.19
CA GLY A 165 19.44 -11.37 -12.10
C GLY A 165 19.41 -12.17 -13.41
N PHE A 166 18.24 -12.23 -14.05
CA PHE A 166 18.06 -12.86 -15.36
C PHE A 166 18.79 -12.12 -16.48
N ILE A 167 18.80 -10.79 -16.46
CA ILE A 167 19.63 -9.98 -17.38
C ILE A 167 21.11 -10.35 -17.20
N GLY A 168 21.54 -10.60 -15.96
CA GLY A 168 22.89 -11.06 -15.66
C GLY A 168 23.24 -12.42 -16.25
N THR A 169 22.31 -13.38 -16.26
CA THR A 169 22.56 -14.67 -16.91
C THR A 169 22.59 -14.54 -18.43
N VAL A 170 21.64 -13.81 -19.02
CA VAL A 170 21.63 -13.58 -20.47
C VAL A 170 22.93 -12.92 -20.91
N TRP A 171 23.41 -11.91 -20.18
CA TRP A 171 24.67 -11.24 -20.47
C TRP A 171 25.88 -12.17 -20.32
N GLY A 172 25.99 -12.93 -19.23
CA GLY A 172 27.13 -13.82 -19.01
C GLY A 172 27.18 -15.02 -19.96
N ILE A 173 26.02 -15.60 -20.31
CA ILE A 173 25.92 -16.67 -21.33
C ILE A 173 26.28 -16.12 -22.71
N SER A 174 25.75 -14.95 -23.08
CA SER A 174 26.07 -14.30 -24.36
C SER A 174 27.57 -14.02 -24.51
N ASN A 175 28.21 -13.51 -23.45
CA ASN A 175 29.65 -13.29 -23.43
C ASN A 175 30.43 -14.60 -23.60
N GLY A 176 30.04 -15.67 -22.91
CA GLY A 176 30.66 -16.99 -23.06
C GLY A 176 30.58 -17.53 -24.49
N ILE A 177 29.41 -17.43 -25.12
CA ILE A 177 29.22 -17.84 -26.51
C ILE A 177 30.07 -16.98 -27.45
N ALA A 178 30.18 -15.68 -27.21
CA ALA A 178 31.02 -14.78 -28.02
C ALA A 178 32.51 -15.17 -27.95
N HIS A 179 33.03 -15.46 -26.76
CA HIS A 179 34.42 -15.94 -26.59
C HIS A 179 34.66 -17.25 -27.35
N PHE A 180 33.73 -18.20 -27.24
CA PHE A 180 33.82 -19.47 -27.97
C PHE A 180 33.76 -19.29 -29.49
N SER A 181 32.88 -18.41 -29.98
CA SER A 181 32.76 -18.12 -31.42
C SER A 181 34.02 -17.44 -31.97
N HIS A 182 34.60 -16.51 -31.21
CA HIS A 182 35.85 -15.84 -31.59
C HIS A 182 37.02 -16.83 -31.65
N ALA A 183 37.13 -17.70 -30.65
CA ALA A 183 38.09 -18.80 -30.63
C ALA A 183 37.97 -19.70 -31.88
N MET A 184 36.75 -20.10 -32.24
CA MET A 184 36.52 -20.92 -33.44
C MET A 184 36.87 -20.20 -34.75
N THR A 185 36.61 -18.90 -34.85
CA THR A 185 36.90 -18.14 -36.09
C THR A 185 38.37 -17.72 -36.23
N ALA A 186 39.11 -17.61 -35.12
CA ALA A 186 40.54 -17.32 -35.11
C ALA A 186 41.42 -18.53 -35.51
N THR A 187 40.85 -19.74 -35.56
CA THR A 187 41.60 -20.97 -35.84
C THR A 187 41.50 -21.36 -37.31
N SER A 188 42.61 -21.30 -38.04
CA SER A 188 42.67 -21.69 -39.47
C SER A 188 43.14 -23.12 -39.73
N SER A 189 43.61 -23.84 -38.70
CA SER A 189 44.20 -25.18 -38.82
C SER A 189 43.46 -26.19 -37.92
N VAL A 190 43.17 -27.39 -38.44
CA VAL A 190 42.48 -28.46 -37.69
C VAL A 190 43.35 -29.02 -36.56
N THR A 191 44.67 -28.88 -36.67
CA THR A 191 45.66 -29.31 -35.68
C THR A 191 45.72 -28.43 -34.42
N ASP A 192 45.36 -27.15 -34.53
CA ASP A 192 45.35 -26.19 -33.40
C ASP A 192 44.03 -26.19 -32.60
N VAL A 193 43.03 -26.95 -33.05
CA VAL A 193 41.71 -27.01 -32.40
C VAL A 193 41.82 -27.55 -30.97
N SER A 194 42.72 -28.50 -30.70
CA SER A 194 42.89 -29.08 -29.36
C SER A 194 43.48 -28.09 -28.35
N SER A 195 44.47 -27.28 -28.75
CA SER A 195 45.02 -26.20 -27.92
C SER A 195 44.00 -25.09 -27.72
N MET A 196 43.26 -24.72 -28.78
CA MET A 196 42.21 -23.72 -28.70
C MET A 196 41.07 -24.12 -27.74
N LEU A 197 40.64 -25.38 -27.76
CA LEU A 197 39.63 -25.86 -26.82
C LEU A 197 40.14 -25.80 -25.37
N LYS A 198 41.43 -26.10 -25.13
CA LYS A 198 42.04 -26.00 -23.79
C LYS A 198 42.04 -24.57 -23.24
N ASP A 199 42.24 -23.58 -24.10
CA ASP A 199 42.28 -22.17 -23.68
C ASP A 199 40.87 -21.55 -23.62
N SER A 200 39.95 -21.99 -24.48
CA SER A 200 38.60 -21.41 -24.58
C SER A 200 37.60 -21.98 -23.59
N LEU A 201 37.67 -23.27 -23.28
CA LEU A 201 36.74 -23.91 -22.35
C LEU A 201 36.74 -23.27 -20.94
N PRO A 202 37.90 -22.93 -20.34
CA PRO A 202 37.94 -22.19 -19.08
C PRO A 202 37.25 -20.83 -19.16
N LEU A 203 37.39 -20.10 -20.26
CA LEU A 203 36.74 -18.78 -20.44
C LEU A 203 35.22 -18.90 -20.47
N VAL A 204 34.70 -19.85 -21.25
CA VAL A 204 33.25 -20.11 -21.37
C VAL A 204 32.65 -20.63 -20.06
N THR A 205 33.35 -21.53 -19.39
CA THR A 205 32.88 -22.08 -18.11
C THR A 205 32.90 -21.03 -17.01
N ASN A 206 33.88 -20.13 -16.99
CA ASN A 206 33.93 -19.01 -16.05
C ASN A 206 32.80 -17.98 -16.29
N SER A 207 32.50 -17.64 -17.55
CA SER A 207 31.40 -16.72 -17.86
C SER A 207 30.04 -17.33 -17.49
N LEU A 208 29.88 -18.63 -17.72
CA LEU A 208 28.67 -19.37 -17.35
C LEU A 208 28.52 -19.49 -15.82
N ALA A 209 29.62 -19.75 -15.11
CA ALA A 209 29.61 -19.77 -13.64
C ALA A 209 29.20 -18.40 -13.07
N THR A 210 29.77 -17.32 -13.59
CA THR A 210 29.44 -15.94 -13.16
C THR A 210 27.99 -15.58 -13.45
N ALA A 211 27.44 -16.04 -14.58
CA ALA A 211 26.02 -15.90 -14.92
C ALA A 211 25.13 -16.57 -13.86
N PHE A 212 25.37 -17.85 -13.55
CA PHE A 212 24.58 -18.57 -12.55
C PHE A 212 24.72 -17.96 -11.15
N ASP A 213 25.92 -17.55 -10.75
CA ASP A 213 26.17 -16.88 -9.47
C ASP A 213 25.36 -15.57 -9.36
N THR A 214 25.22 -14.81 -10.46
CA THR A 214 24.43 -13.56 -10.48
C THR A 214 22.93 -13.83 -10.26
N THR A 215 22.37 -14.88 -10.87
CA THR A 215 20.97 -15.26 -10.64
C THR A 215 20.77 -15.86 -9.25
N LEU A 216 21.70 -16.67 -8.78
CA LEU A 216 21.66 -17.21 -7.41
C LEU A 216 21.62 -16.07 -6.39
N LEU A 217 22.49 -15.07 -6.56
CA LEU A 217 22.50 -13.87 -5.71
C LEU A 217 21.15 -13.14 -5.75
N ALA A 218 20.62 -12.87 -6.95
CA ALA A 218 19.35 -12.17 -7.12
C ALA A 218 18.20 -12.88 -6.40
N LEU A 219 18.06 -14.20 -6.59
CA LEU A 219 17.00 -14.98 -5.96
C LEU A 219 17.18 -15.08 -4.44
N PHE A 220 18.42 -15.25 -3.99
CA PHE A 220 18.74 -15.37 -2.57
C PHE A 220 18.37 -14.12 -1.79
N VAL A 221 18.56 -12.93 -2.38
CA VAL A 221 18.19 -11.67 -1.73
C VAL A 221 16.73 -11.26 -1.99
N SER A 222 16.15 -11.61 -3.14
CA SER A 222 14.79 -11.18 -3.50
C SER A 222 13.70 -11.95 -2.75
N VAL A 223 13.87 -13.26 -2.54
CA VAL A 223 12.83 -14.10 -1.91
C VAL A 223 12.56 -13.69 -0.46
N PRO A 224 13.56 -13.56 0.43
CA PRO A 224 13.33 -13.10 1.80
C PRO A 224 12.80 -11.66 1.84
N LEU A 225 13.26 -10.80 0.93
CA LEU A 225 12.83 -9.41 0.85
C LEU A 225 11.35 -9.30 0.44
N MET A 226 10.90 -10.11 -0.53
CA MET A 226 9.50 -10.20 -0.92
C MET A 226 8.62 -10.70 0.23
N MET A 227 9.09 -11.70 0.98
CA MET A 227 8.39 -12.17 2.17
C MET A 227 8.26 -11.08 3.24
N MET A 228 9.32 -10.32 3.50
CA MET A 228 9.30 -9.19 4.44
C MET A 228 8.32 -8.10 3.99
N MET A 229 8.28 -7.79 2.70
CA MET A 229 7.35 -6.81 2.13
C MET A 229 5.89 -7.24 2.32
N ILE A 230 5.55 -8.49 1.95
CA ILE A 230 4.18 -9.02 2.10
C ILE A 230 3.75 -9.01 3.55
N TRP A 231 4.66 -9.36 4.47
CA TRP A 231 4.35 -9.33 5.91
C TRP A 231 4.06 -7.91 6.40
N LEU A 232 4.85 -6.93 5.96
CA LEU A 232 4.62 -5.53 6.32
C LEU A 232 3.33 -4.97 5.72
N GLU A 233 3.03 -5.28 4.45
CA GLU A 233 1.75 -4.92 3.80
C GLU A 233 0.57 -5.45 4.61
N LYS A 234 0.62 -6.73 5.01
CA LYS A 234 -0.43 -7.35 5.83
C LYS A 234 -0.57 -6.69 7.21
N GLN A 235 0.54 -6.30 7.84
CA GLN A 235 0.50 -5.61 9.13
C GLN A 235 -0.13 -4.22 9.02
N GLU A 236 0.19 -3.49 7.96
CA GLU A 236 -0.37 -2.16 7.71
C GLU A 236 -1.88 -2.25 7.40
N GLU A 237 -2.29 -3.22 6.58
CA GLU A 237 -3.70 -3.51 6.31
C GLU A 237 -4.46 -3.89 7.59
N SER A 238 -3.90 -4.79 8.41
CA SER A 238 -4.51 -5.21 9.68
C SER A 238 -4.65 -4.04 10.67
N TYR A 239 -3.65 -3.17 10.72
CA TYR A 239 -3.68 -1.97 11.56
C TYR A 239 -4.80 -1.02 11.15
N LEU A 240 -5.01 -0.81 9.85
CA LEU A 240 -6.08 0.06 9.35
C LEU A 240 -7.46 -0.50 9.62
N ILE A 241 -7.64 -1.81 9.43
CA ILE A 241 -8.91 -2.48 9.74
C ILE A 241 -9.24 -2.29 11.23
N HIS A 242 -8.27 -2.53 12.11
CA HIS A 242 -8.44 -2.28 13.54
C HIS A 242 -8.75 -0.81 13.82
N LEU A 243 -8.06 0.12 13.16
CA LEU A 243 -8.31 1.55 13.31
C LEU A 243 -9.72 1.95 12.86
N ASP A 244 -10.20 1.39 11.75
CA ASP A 244 -11.56 1.60 11.22
C ASP A 244 -12.62 1.07 12.20
N GLU A 245 -12.40 -0.12 12.74
CA GLU A 245 -13.30 -0.74 13.72
C GLU A 245 -13.37 0.10 15.01
N THR A 246 -12.22 0.46 15.59
CA THR A 246 -12.16 1.29 16.80
C THR A 246 -12.74 2.69 16.57
N TRP A 247 -12.50 3.28 15.40
CA TRP A 247 -13.08 4.57 15.04
C TRP A 247 -14.61 4.53 15.03
N SER A 248 -15.18 3.54 14.35
CA SER A 248 -16.63 3.40 14.17
C SER A 248 -17.35 3.03 15.46
N HIS A 249 -16.81 2.08 16.24
CA HIS A 249 -17.46 1.54 17.43
C HIS A 249 -17.22 2.40 18.67
N ASP A 250 -15.99 2.86 18.88
CA ASP A 250 -15.62 3.48 20.16
C ASP A 250 -15.58 5.00 20.08
N ILE A 251 -14.94 5.56 19.05
CA ILE A 251 -14.60 7.00 19.02
C ILE A 251 -15.72 7.86 18.44
N LYS A 252 -16.27 7.49 17.28
CA LYS A 252 -17.32 8.26 16.59
C LYS A 252 -18.55 8.50 17.49
N PRO A 253 -19.06 7.51 18.25
CA PRO A 253 -20.20 7.73 19.14
C PRO A 253 -19.93 8.71 20.29
N LEU A 254 -18.69 8.79 20.80
CA LEU A 254 -18.32 9.73 21.86
C LEU A 254 -18.49 11.18 21.39
N PHE A 255 -18.07 11.46 20.15
CA PHE A 255 -18.24 12.78 19.55
C PHE A 255 -19.70 13.10 19.20
N ALA A 256 -20.44 12.14 18.66
CA ALA A 256 -21.86 12.30 18.35
C ALA A 256 -22.71 12.57 19.60
N ARG A 257 -22.46 11.86 20.71
CA ARG A 257 -23.16 12.08 21.99
C ARG A 257 -22.97 13.52 22.49
N LYS A 258 -21.79 14.10 22.29
CA LYS A 258 -21.47 15.47 22.70
C LYS A 258 -22.14 16.54 21.85
N SER A 259 -22.22 16.35 20.52
CA SER A 259 -22.92 17.30 19.65
C SER A 259 -24.39 17.44 20.09
N VAL A 260 -25.03 16.31 20.41
CA VAL A 260 -26.39 16.26 20.95
C VAL A 260 -26.47 16.87 22.36
N ALA A 261 -25.57 16.53 23.28
CA ALA A 261 -25.57 17.08 24.64
C ALA A 261 -25.39 18.62 24.65
N THR A 262 -24.52 19.15 23.80
CA THR A 262 -24.31 20.59 23.65
C THR A 262 -25.56 21.28 23.09
N ALA A 263 -26.25 20.64 22.14
CA ALA A 263 -27.53 21.12 21.63
C ALA A 263 -28.62 21.16 22.72
N VAL A 264 -28.66 20.14 23.59
CA VAL A 264 -29.63 20.07 24.71
C VAL A 264 -29.31 21.10 25.81
N THR A 265 -28.04 21.33 26.16
CA THR A 265 -27.69 22.35 27.18
C THR A 265 -27.94 23.79 26.72
N ASN A 266 -27.97 24.04 25.42
CA ASN A 266 -28.33 25.34 24.87
C ASN A 266 -29.87 25.52 24.78
N ALA A 267 -30.63 24.44 24.94
CA ALA A 267 -32.09 24.41 24.87
C ALA A 267 -32.69 24.23 26.29
N ASP A 268 -32.76 25.36 26.98
CA ASP A 268 -33.79 25.73 27.96
C ASP A 268 -33.62 25.32 29.44
N GLY A 269 -33.71 26.32 30.33
CA GLY A 269 -34.11 26.11 31.73
C GLY A 269 -35.58 25.69 31.90
N VAL A 270 -36.22 25.17 30.85
CA VAL A 270 -37.59 24.65 30.84
C VAL A 270 -37.52 23.26 30.23
N LEU A 271 -38.12 22.28 30.89
CA LEU A 271 -38.30 20.93 30.36
C LEU A 271 -39.21 21.01 29.12
N VAL A 272 -38.62 21.29 27.97
CA VAL A 272 -39.22 21.00 26.68
C VAL A 272 -38.75 19.61 26.32
N GLN A 273 -39.67 18.67 26.33
CA GLN A 273 -39.53 17.39 25.66
C GLN A 273 -39.18 17.71 24.19
N THR A 274 -37.89 17.65 23.84
CA THR A 274 -37.44 17.85 22.47
C THR A 274 -37.97 16.68 21.65
N ALA A 275 -39.08 16.92 20.97
CA ALA A 275 -39.53 16.12 19.86
C ALA A 275 -38.37 16.02 18.84
N ASP A 276 -37.99 14.78 18.53
CA ASP A 276 -37.83 14.31 17.16
C ASP A 276 -37.16 15.30 16.19
N THR A 277 -35.84 15.45 16.29
CA THR A 277 -35.05 16.00 15.16
C THR A 277 -34.28 14.93 14.38
N ASP A 278 -34.28 13.67 14.84
CA ASP A 278 -33.77 12.53 14.05
C ASP A 278 -34.90 11.66 13.46
N SER A 279 -36.10 11.70 14.06
CA SER A 279 -37.27 11.01 13.50
C SER A 279 -37.81 11.67 12.23
N GLY A 280 -37.34 12.85 11.83
CA GLY A 280 -37.76 13.50 10.57
C GLY A 280 -37.09 12.88 9.34
N ALA A 281 -35.76 12.66 9.40
CA ALA A 281 -35.01 12.02 8.32
C ALA A 281 -35.28 10.50 8.30
N VAL A 282 -35.35 9.87 9.48
CA VAL A 282 -35.72 8.44 9.58
C VAL A 282 -37.18 8.21 9.19
N LYS A 283 -38.12 9.13 9.51
CA LYS A 283 -39.49 9.07 8.93
C LYS A 283 -39.48 9.30 7.44
N ALA A 284 -38.74 10.28 6.93
CA ALA A 284 -38.72 10.55 5.49
C ALA A 284 -38.24 9.33 4.70
N VAL A 285 -37.18 8.67 5.17
CA VAL A 285 -36.68 7.42 4.58
C VAL A 285 -37.68 6.27 4.79
N ALA A 286 -38.31 6.15 5.96
CA ALA A 286 -39.33 5.12 6.20
C ALA A 286 -40.60 5.34 5.35
N ASP A 287 -41.03 6.59 5.15
CA ASP A 287 -42.17 6.98 4.33
C ASP A 287 -41.85 6.77 2.84
N GLU A 288 -40.60 7.01 2.41
CA GLU A 288 -40.13 6.74 1.05
C GLU A 288 -40.02 5.24 0.77
N ILE A 289 -39.48 4.45 1.71
CA ILE A 289 -39.47 2.98 1.63
C ILE A 289 -40.91 2.43 1.57
N LYS A 290 -41.82 3.00 2.35
CA LYS A 290 -43.24 2.60 2.33
C LYS A 290 -43.89 2.95 0.99
N LEU A 291 -43.60 4.12 0.43
CA LEU A 291 -44.06 4.53 -0.90
C LEU A 291 -43.52 3.60 -1.99
N LEU A 292 -42.23 3.26 -1.95
CA LEU A 292 -41.62 2.31 -2.89
C LEU A 292 -42.23 0.92 -2.76
N SER A 293 -42.49 0.45 -1.53
CA SER A 293 -43.16 -0.84 -1.33
C SER A 293 -44.58 -0.87 -1.89
N THR A 294 -45.32 0.24 -1.76
CA THR A 294 -46.67 0.37 -2.32
C THR A 294 -46.63 0.48 -3.85
N GLN A 295 -45.64 1.18 -4.41
CA GLN A 295 -45.44 1.23 -5.86
C GLN A 295 -45.08 -0.14 -6.44
N ILE A 296 -44.20 -0.90 -5.77
CA ILE A 296 -43.84 -2.26 -6.20
C ILE A 296 -45.05 -3.19 -6.13
N ALA A 297 -45.86 -3.10 -5.07
CA ALA A 297 -47.09 -3.89 -4.95
C ALA A 297 -48.10 -3.56 -6.06
N ALA A 298 -48.31 -2.27 -6.35
CA ALA A 298 -49.16 -1.85 -7.46
C ALA A 298 -48.60 -2.32 -8.82
N LEU A 299 -47.29 -2.34 -8.98
CA LEU A 299 -46.64 -2.81 -10.21
C LEU A 299 -46.79 -4.33 -10.37
N GLN A 300 -46.72 -5.11 -9.28
CA GLN A 300 -47.02 -6.54 -9.30
C GLN A 300 -48.48 -6.81 -9.68
N GLU A 301 -49.43 -6.06 -9.11
CA GLU A 301 -50.85 -6.16 -9.44
C GLU A 301 -51.10 -5.84 -10.93
N THR A 302 -50.52 -4.76 -11.45
CA THR A 302 -50.64 -4.44 -12.88
C THR A 302 -50.01 -5.49 -13.79
N MET A 303 -48.92 -6.14 -13.37
CA MET A 303 -48.28 -7.20 -14.15
C MET A 303 -49.10 -8.49 -14.14
N GLU A 304 -49.78 -8.79 -13.03
CA GLU A 304 -50.69 -9.92 -12.92
C GLU A 304 -51.95 -9.71 -13.78
N ASP A 305 -52.52 -8.50 -13.76
CA ASP A 305 -53.62 -8.11 -14.65
C ASP A 305 -53.21 -8.14 -16.14
N LEU A 306 -51.98 -7.73 -16.46
CA LEU A 306 -51.46 -7.78 -17.83
C LEU A 306 -51.24 -9.24 -18.26
N TYR A 307 -50.80 -10.11 -17.34
CA TYR A 307 -50.68 -11.53 -17.62
C TYR A 307 -52.05 -12.19 -17.83
N GLU A 308 -53.04 -11.93 -16.97
CA GLU A 308 -54.39 -12.47 -17.11
C GLU A 308 -55.11 -11.95 -18.36
N SER A 309 -54.96 -10.67 -18.70
CA SER A 309 -55.56 -10.11 -19.93
C SER A 309 -54.91 -10.68 -21.19
N THR A 310 -53.58 -10.79 -21.24
CA THR A 310 -52.88 -11.41 -22.40
C THR A 310 -53.19 -12.90 -22.50
N PHE A 311 -53.37 -13.59 -21.37
CA PHE A 311 -53.74 -15.00 -21.33
C PHE A 311 -55.21 -15.21 -21.76
N SER A 312 -56.12 -14.34 -21.32
CA SER A 312 -57.53 -14.36 -21.73
C SER A 312 -57.69 -14.03 -23.21
N GLU A 313 -56.96 -13.04 -23.73
CA GLU A 313 -56.95 -12.69 -25.16
C GLU A 313 -56.42 -13.85 -26.01
N LYS A 314 -55.42 -14.60 -25.52
CA LYS A 314 -54.94 -15.82 -26.19
C LYS A 314 -55.94 -16.99 -26.14
N LEU A 315 -56.71 -17.13 -25.07
CA LEU A 315 -57.76 -18.15 -24.97
C LEU A 315 -58.96 -17.82 -25.88
N GLU A 316 -59.40 -16.56 -25.93
CA GLU A 316 -60.46 -16.12 -26.86
C GLU A 316 -60.04 -16.27 -28.33
N ALA A 317 -58.76 -16.01 -28.65
CA ALA A 317 -58.21 -16.25 -29.99
C ALA A 317 -58.13 -17.74 -30.37
N GLN A 318 -58.20 -18.66 -29.40
CA GLN A 318 -58.11 -20.10 -29.62
C GLN A 318 -59.50 -20.78 -29.73
N ASP A 319 -60.52 -20.26 -29.05
CA ASP A 319 -61.93 -20.72 -29.15
C ASP A 319 -62.71 -20.08 -30.31
N GLY A 320 -62.16 -19.03 -30.95
CA GLY A 320 -62.72 -18.37 -32.13
C GLY A 320 -62.41 -19.02 -33.48
N LYS A 321 -61.97 -20.28 -33.51
CA LYS A 321 -61.72 -21.07 -34.74
C LYS A 321 -62.52 -22.36 -34.78
#